data_AF-A0A9D5RB92-F1
#
_entry.id   AF-A0A9D5RB92-F1
#
_cell.length_a   1.000
_cell.length_b   1.000
_cell.length_c   1.000
_cell.angle_alpha   90.00
_cell.angle_beta   90.00
_cell.angle_gamma   90.00
#
_symmetry.space_group_name_H-M   'P 1'
#
loop_
_entity.id
_entity.type
_entity.pdbx_description
1 polymer ?
#
loop_
_entity_poly.entity_id
_entity_poly.type
_entity_poly.pdbx_seq_one_letter_code
_entity_poly.pdbx_strand_id
1 'polypeptide(L)'
;MSGFDRKKACLILQAVLCVWVAVLLSAAAVRIYREGSARKTEHPLESVYTPENAAEALGRVSPVFFASLGVTAAGLLLGLRDDGAVRPVRDPAAERDLLLSRLSGTGEALRRERRIQRRIRLGGWTAFGLCLLPVLLYCLRREHFPEAGLEAMIASLALRTFPWILAGLLILAGAALAERRSILREIDAAKAQLKAEKGARKEAAGEPSRRPVNAARVILLLLAVLLIILGTVNGSLKDVLLKAINICTECVGLG
;
A
#
# COMPACT_ATOMS: atom_id res chain seq x y z
N MET A 1 -25.56 21.36 2.97
CA MET A 1 -24.43 20.42 2.83
C MET A 1 -23.16 21.19 2.51
N SER A 2 -22.18 21.14 3.43
CA SER A 2 -20.92 21.88 3.32
C SER A 2 -20.14 21.44 2.06
N GLY A 3 -19.28 22.30 1.51
CA GLY A 3 -18.44 21.94 0.34
C GLY A 3 -17.51 20.75 0.61
N PHE A 4 -17.16 20.52 1.87
CA PHE A 4 -16.34 19.39 2.33
C PHE A 4 -17.06 18.04 2.22
N ASP A 5 -18.37 18.00 2.49
CA ASP A 5 -19.16 16.76 2.39
C ASP A 5 -19.34 16.31 0.93
N ARG A 6 -19.48 17.27 0.00
CA ARG A 6 -19.61 16.98 -1.45
C ARG A 6 -18.31 16.41 -2.04
N LYS A 7 -17.16 16.96 -1.65
CA LYS A 7 -15.83 16.46 -2.07
C LYS A 7 -15.61 15.02 -1.63
N LYS A 8 -15.91 14.71 -0.36
CA LYS A 8 -15.82 13.34 0.17
C LYS A 8 -16.78 12.37 -0.52
N ALA A 9 -18.03 12.78 -0.71
CA ALA A 9 -19.02 11.96 -1.42
C ALA A 9 -18.57 11.62 -2.86
N CYS A 10 -17.98 12.59 -3.57
CA CYS A 10 -17.46 12.39 -4.92
C CYS A 10 -16.27 11.42 -4.96
N LEU A 11 -15.33 11.54 -4.01
CA LEU A 11 -14.18 10.62 -3.89
C LEU A 11 -14.62 9.19 -3.53
N ILE A 12 -15.59 9.04 -2.61
CA ILE A 12 -16.16 7.73 -2.26
C ILE A 12 -16.88 7.13 -3.46
N LEU A 13 -17.70 7.92 -4.17
CA LEU A 13 -18.40 7.49 -5.37
C LEU A 13 -17.41 7.03 -6.45
N GLN A 14 -16.32 7.77 -6.67
CA GLN A 14 -15.27 7.37 -7.60
C GLN A 14 -14.61 6.04 -7.18
N ALA A 15 -14.25 5.88 -5.90
CA ALA A 15 -13.65 4.65 -5.40
C ALA A 15 -14.59 3.44 -5.60
N VAL A 16 -15.89 3.62 -5.29
CA VAL A 16 -16.92 2.60 -5.52
C VAL A 16 -17.04 2.26 -7.00
N LEU A 17 -17.08 3.26 -7.89
CA LEU A 17 -17.15 3.06 -9.33
C LEU A 17 -15.93 2.30 -9.86
N CYS A 18 -14.72 2.64 -9.42
CA CYS A 18 -13.50 1.93 -9.82
C CYS A 18 -13.54 0.45 -9.39
N VAL A 19 -13.93 0.19 -8.13
CA VAL A 19 -14.10 -1.19 -7.63
C VAL A 19 -15.17 -1.92 -8.44
N TRP A 20 -16.29 -1.27 -8.75
CA TRP A 20 -17.38 -1.85 -9.51
C TRP A 20 -16.98 -2.20 -10.94
N VAL A 21 -16.25 -1.31 -11.63
CA VAL A 21 -15.67 -1.58 -12.96
C VAL A 21 -14.74 -2.80 -12.91
N ALA A 22 -13.88 -2.90 -11.90
CA ALA A 22 -12.99 -4.06 -11.74
C ALA A 22 -13.77 -5.38 -11.54
N VAL A 23 -14.83 -5.35 -10.74
CA VAL A 23 -15.72 -6.50 -10.53
C VAL A 23 -16.42 -6.90 -11.84
N LEU A 24 -16.96 -5.93 -12.59
CA LEU A 24 -17.65 -6.18 -13.85
C LEU A 24 -16.71 -6.75 -14.92
N LEU A 25 -15.49 -6.22 -15.04
CA LEU A 25 -14.48 -6.75 -15.95
C LEU A 25 -14.06 -8.17 -15.58
N SER A 26 -13.89 -8.44 -14.28
CA SER A 26 -13.57 -9.78 -13.78
C SER A 26 -14.71 -10.78 -14.05
N ALA A 27 -15.95 -10.37 -13.81
CA ALA A 27 -17.13 -11.19 -14.10
C ALA A 27 -17.30 -11.46 -15.60
N ALA A 28 -17.04 -10.46 -16.44
CA ALA A 28 -17.04 -10.60 -17.89
C ALA A 28 -15.99 -11.62 -18.36
N ALA A 29 -14.77 -11.55 -17.82
CA ALA A 29 -13.71 -12.51 -18.12
C ALA A 29 -14.09 -13.95 -17.71
N VAL A 30 -14.65 -14.13 -16.51
CA VAL A 30 -15.13 -15.44 -16.04
C VAL A 30 -16.25 -15.98 -16.93
N ARG A 31 -17.16 -15.12 -17.40
CA ARG A 31 -18.25 -15.52 -18.29
C ARG A 31 -17.73 -16.00 -19.65
N ILE A 32 -16.86 -15.21 -20.29
CA ILE A 32 -16.24 -15.58 -21.58
C ILE A 32 -15.52 -16.92 -21.44
N TYR A 33 -14.78 -17.11 -20.34
CA TYR A 33 -14.07 -18.35 -20.08
C TYR A 33 -15.03 -19.54 -19.94
N ARG A 34 -16.08 -19.44 -19.12
CA ARG A 34 -17.05 -20.53 -18.92
C ARG A 34 -17.78 -20.91 -20.21
N GLU A 35 -18.26 -19.92 -20.96
CA GLU A 35 -18.95 -20.12 -22.24
C GLU A 35 -18.01 -20.69 -23.30
N GLY A 36 -16.77 -20.19 -23.36
CA GLY A 36 -15.75 -20.68 -24.29
C GLY A 36 -15.27 -22.09 -23.97
N SER A 37 -15.09 -22.45 -22.69
CA SER A 37 -14.74 -23.82 -22.28
C SER A 37 -15.87 -24.82 -22.61
N ALA A 38 -17.13 -24.42 -22.49
CA ALA A 38 -18.28 -25.25 -22.89
C ALA A 38 -18.35 -25.46 -24.42
N ARG A 39 -18.08 -24.41 -25.22
CA ARG A 39 -17.98 -24.58 -26.69
C ARG A 39 -16.82 -25.49 -27.08
N LYS A 40 -15.69 -25.39 -26.36
CA LYS A 40 -14.51 -26.22 -26.62
C LYS A 40 -14.75 -27.72 -26.37
N THR A 41 -15.71 -28.08 -25.51
CA THR A 41 -16.11 -29.48 -25.34
C THR A 41 -16.87 -30.03 -26.55
N GLU A 42 -17.54 -29.18 -27.34
CA GLU A 42 -18.25 -29.56 -28.56
C GLU A 42 -17.37 -29.40 -29.82
N HIS A 43 -16.51 -28.38 -29.84
CA HIS A 43 -15.62 -28.04 -30.95
C HIS A 43 -14.15 -27.81 -30.47
N PRO A 44 -13.29 -28.84 -30.51
CA PRO A 44 -11.96 -28.81 -29.87
C PRO A 44 -10.97 -27.77 -30.43
N LEU A 45 -11.17 -27.31 -31.66
CA LEU A 45 -10.28 -26.38 -32.37
C LEU A 45 -10.67 -24.91 -32.15
N GLU A 46 -11.81 -24.63 -31.52
CA GLU A 46 -12.31 -23.28 -31.36
C GLU A 46 -11.64 -22.57 -30.18
N SER A 47 -11.32 -21.28 -30.36
CA SER A 47 -10.67 -20.48 -29.32
C SER A 47 -11.69 -20.02 -28.27
N VAL A 48 -11.36 -20.22 -26.98
CA VAL A 48 -12.18 -19.77 -25.84
C VAL A 48 -12.41 -18.26 -25.85
N TYR A 49 -11.39 -17.50 -26.28
CA TYR A 49 -11.44 -16.04 -26.40
C TYR A 49 -11.50 -15.65 -27.88
N THR A 50 -12.62 -15.06 -28.30
CA THR A 50 -12.77 -14.47 -29.64
C THR A 50 -12.96 -12.97 -29.52
N PRO A 51 -12.51 -12.18 -30.52
CA PRO A 51 -12.65 -10.73 -30.50
C PRO A 51 -14.11 -10.27 -30.42
N GLU A 52 -15.05 -11.03 -31.00
CA GLU A 52 -16.49 -10.72 -30.97
C GLU A 52 -17.06 -10.85 -29.55
N ASN A 53 -16.73 -11.92 -28.84
CA ASN A 53 -17.17 -12.14 -27.46
C ASN A 53 -16.56 -11.11 -26.50
N ALA A 54 -15.31 -10.73 -26.74
CA ALA A 54 -14.64 -9.67 -25.98
C ALA A 54 -15.31 -8.30 -26.22
N ALA A 55 -15.62 -7.98 -27.48
CA ALA A 55 -16.31 -6.74 -27.85
C ALA A 55 -17.72 -6.66 -27.25
N GLU A 56 -18.48 -7.76 -27.28
CA GLU A 56 -19.82 -7.81 -26.68
C GLU A 56 -19.77 -7.66 -25.16
N ALA A 57 -18.85 -8.35 -24.50
CA ALA A 57 -18.66 -8.25 -23.06
C ALA A 57 -18.22 -6.83 -22.64
N LEU A 58 -17.29 -6.23 -23.38
CA LEU A 58 -16.85 -4.87 -23.15
C LEU A 58 -17.96 -3.85 -23.43
N GLY A 59 -18.79 -4.08 -24.45
CA GLY A 59 -19.97 -3.28 -24.76
C GLY A 59 -20.93 -3.18 -23.57
N ARG A 60 -21.15 -4.28 -22.85
CA ARG A 60 -21.99 -4.30 -21.64
C ARG A 60 -21.36 -3.56 -20.44
N VAL A 61 -20.03 -3.54 -20.33
CA VAL A 61 -19.30 -2.84 -19.24
C VAL A 61 -19.03 -1.37 -19.57
N SER A 62 -19.04 -1.03 -20.86
CA SER A 62 -18.70 0.29 -21.40
C SER A 62 -19.42 1.48 -20.72
N PRO A 63 -20.75 1.47 -20.45
CA PRO A 63 -21.40 2.64 -19.86
C PRO A 63 -20.88 2.95 -18.45
N VAL A 64 -20.60 1.92 -17.65
CA VAL A 64 -20.06 2.08 -16.29
C VAL A 64 -18.60 2.51 -16.34
N PHE A 65 -17.83 1.96 -17.27
CA PHE A 65 -16.44 2.34 -17.50
C PHE A 65 -16.31 3.83 -17.89
N PHE A 66 -17.09 4.28 -18.87
CA PHE A 66 -17.08 5.69 -19.30
C PHE A 66 -17.66 6.62 -18.24
N ALA A 67 -18.67 6.20 -17.48
CA ALA A 67 -19.17 6.96 -16.32
C ALA A 67 -18.09 7.13 -15.24
N SER A 68 -17.35 6.07 -14.92
CA SER A 68 -16.22 6.12 -13.98
C SER A 68 -15.13 7.08 -14.47
N LEU A 69 -14.78 6.99 -15.75
CA LEU A 69 -13.78 7.86 -16.37
C LEU A 69 -14.23 9.33 -16.39
N GLY A 70 -15.52 9.57 -16.67
CA GLY A 70 -16.14 10.90 -16.61
C GLY A 70 -16.12 11.51 -15.21
N VAL A 71 -16.44 10.73 -14.17
CA VAL A 71 -16.34 11.18 -12.77
C VAL A 71 -14.89 11.48 -12.39
N THR A 72 -13.93 10.67 -12.82
CA THR A 72 -12.50 10.94 -12.60
C THR A 72 -12.04 12.22 -13.32
N ALA A 73 -12.43 12.42 -14.58
CA ALA A 73 -12.10 13.63 -15.33
C ALA A 73 -12.73 14.87 -14.69
N ALA A 74 -14.01 14.80 -14.29
CA ALA A 74 -14.69 15.88 -13.57
C ALA A 74 -14.01 16.18 -12.22
N GLY A 75 -13.60 15.15 -11.46
CA GLY A 75 -12.86 15.32 -10.22
C GLY A 75 -11.51 16.01 -10.41
N LEU A 76 -10.81 15.70 -11.50
CA LEU A 76 -9.56 16.35 -11.89
C LEU A 76 -9.77 17.83 -12.26
N LEU A 77 -10.77 18.11 -13.11
CA LEU A 77 -11.10 19.46 -13.57
C LEU A 77 -11.60 20.36 -12.44
N LEU A 78 -12.35 19.81 -11.48
CA LEU A 78 -12.86 20.53 -10.31
C LEU A 78 -11.83 20.63 -9.17
N GLY A 79 -10.62 20.09 -9.35
CA GLY A 79 -9.57 20.14 -8.33
C GLY A 79 -9.91 19.38 -7.04
N LEU A 80 -10.78 18.37 -7.12
CA LEU A 80 -11.17 17.52 -5.98
C LEU A 80 -10.04 16.54 -5.65
N ARG A 81 -8.96 17.06 -5.04
CA ARG A 81 -7.83 16.25 -4.54
C ARG A 81 -8.01 15.88 -3.08
N ASP A 82 -7.68 14.65 -2.71
CA ASP A 82 -7.62 14.28 -1.30
C ASP A 82 -6.50 15.08 -0.60
N ASP A 83 -6.88 16.03 0.26
CA ASP A 83 -5.94 16.86 1.02
C ASP A 83 -5.13 16.02 2.02
N GLY A 84 -5.54 14.76 2.28
CA GLY A 84 -4.81 13.78 3.06
C GLY A 84 -3.70 13.05 2.28
N ALA A 85 -3.75 13.03 0.94
CA ALA A 85 -2.81 12.28 0.10
C ALA A 85 -1.39 12.86 0.09
N VAL A 86 -1.21 14.13 0.45
CA VAL A 86 0.10 14.82 0.50
C VAL A 86 0.79 14.65 1.85
N ARG A 87 0.12 14.06 2.86
CA ARG A 87 0.83 13.75 4.10
C ARG A 87 1.80 12.60 3.80
N PRO A 88 3.13 12.79 3.94
CA PRO A 88 4.05 11.68 3.80
C PRO A 88 3.56 10.58 4.73
N VAL A 89 3.44 9.36 4.22
CA VAL A 89 3.06 8.18 5.03
C VAL A 89 4.02 8.18 6.21
N ARG A 90 3.50 8.53 7.38
CA ARG A 90 4.31 8.72 8.58
C ARG A 90 4.77 7.35 9.01
N ASP A 91 5.95 6.95 8.54
CA ASP A 91 6.53 5.67 8.88
C ASP A 91 6.84 5.67 10.38
N PRO A 92 6.10 4.87 11.17
CA PRO A 92 6.33 4.82 12.61
C PRO A 92 7.73 4.31 12.95
N ALA A 93 8.37 3.52 12.07
CA ALA A 93 9.75 3.10 12.27
C ALA A 93 10.72 4.29 12.14
N ALA A 94 10.54 5.13 11.12
CA ALA A 94 11.34 6.34 10.95
C ALA A 94 11.15 7.35 12.10
N GLU A 95 9.92 7.56 12.59
CA GLU A 95 9.67 8.41 13.76
C GLU A 95 10.38 7.86 15.00
N ARG A 96 10.30 6.55 15.24
CA ARG A 96 11.01 5.89 16.34
C ARG A 96 12.52 6.14 16.22
N ASP A 97 13.13 5.93 15.07
CA ASP A 97 14.58 6.06 14.89
C ASP A 97 15.07 7.51 15.12
N LEU A 98 14.28 8.50 14.71
CA LEU A 98 14.53 9.91 15.00
C LEU A 98 14.38 10.29 16.47
N LEU A 99 13.52 9.58 17.21
CA LEU A 99 13.37 9.79 18.66
C LEU A 99 14.49 9.11 19.43
N LEU A 100 14.87 7.90 19.01
CA LEU A 100 15.97 7.14 19.58
C LEU A 100 17.32 7.85 19.44
N SER A 101 17.57 8.52 18.30
CA SER A 101 18.80 9.29 18.08
C SER A 101 18.96 10.49 19.01
N ARG A 102 17.86 10.93 19.65
CA ARG A 102 17.86 12.07 20.59
C ARG A 102 18.04 11.64 22.05
N LEU A 103 17.97 10.34 22.34
CA LEU A 103 18.11 9.82 23.69
C LEU A 103 19.58 9.50 23.97
N SER A 104 20.03 9.82 25.19
CA SER A 104 21.42 9.55 25.61
C SER A 104 21.68 8.06 25.89
N GLY A 105 20.62 7.28 26.12
CA GLY A 105 20.68 5.83 26.29
C GLY A 105 19.31 5.16 26.10
N THR A 106 19.32 3.87 25.76
CA THR A 106 18.08 3.09 25.68
C THR A 106 17.74 2.50 27.04
N GLY A 107 16.66 2.99 27.66
CA GLY A 107 16.14 2.43 28.92
C GLY A 107 15.66 0.98 28.80
N GLU A 108 15.51 0.30 29.93
CA GLU A 108 15.17 -1.13 29.99
C GLU A 108 13.83 -1.47 29.31
N ALA A 109 12.84 -0.57 29.43
CA ALA A 109 11.54 -0.71 28.77
C ALA A 109 11.66 -0.80 27.23
N LEU A 110 12.54 0.01 26.63
CA LEU A 110 12.81 0.02 25.19
C LEU A 110 13.46 -1.29 24.73
N ARG A 111 14.41 -1.81 25.52
CA ARG A 111 15.08 -3.10 25.21
C ARG A 111 14.11 -4.28 25.33
N ARG A 112 13.14 -4.21 26.24
CA ARG A 112 12.09 -5.22 26.39
C ARG A 112 11.20 -5.27 25.14
N GLU A 113 10.72 -4.13 24.67
CA GLU A 113 9.90 -4.04 23.45
C GLU A 113 10.64 -4.56 22.21
N ARG A 114 11.93 -4.22 22.04
CA ARG A 114 12.74 -4.77 20.93
C ARG A 114 12.85 -6.30 20.94
N ARG A 115 12.94 -6.92 22.12
CA ARG A 115 12.93 -8.39 22.23
C ARG A 115 11.59 -8.98 21.82
N ILE A 116 10.49 -8.32 22.18
CA ILE A 116 9.14 -8.71 21.77
C ILE A 116 8.98 -8.58 20.25
N GLN A 117 9.42 -7.48 19.64
CA GLN A 117 9.39 -7.28 18.18
C GLN A 117 10.17 -8.37 17.45
N ARG A 118 11.38 -8.72 17.90
CA ARG A 118 12.16 -9.81 17.32
C ARG A 118 11.42 -11.15 17.39
N ARG A 119 10.75 -11.45 18.51
CA ARG A 119 9.95 -12.67 18.66
C ARG A 119 8.71 -12.67 17.78
N ILE A 120 8.00 -11.54 17.66
CA ILE A 120 6.84 -11.40 16.76
C ILE A 120 7.27 -11.61 15.31
N ARG A 121 8.37 -10.98 14.90
CA ARG A 121 8.90 -11.10 13.53
C ARG A 121 9.35 -12.53 13.24
N LEU A 122 10.17 -13.11 14.12
CA LEU A 122 10.64 -14.48 13.96
C LEU A 122 9.46 -15.46 13.96
N GLY A 123 8.54 -15.33 14.92
CA GLY A 123 7.34 -16.17 15.03
C GLY A 123 6.39 -16.03 13.83
N GLY A 124 6.23 -14.82 13.30
CA GLY A 124 5.43 -14.57 12.10
C GLY A 124 6.03 -15.23 10.86
N TRP A 125 7.34 -15.10 10.66
CA TRP A 125 8.04 -15.75 9.55
C TRP A 125 8.06 -17.27 9.67
N THR A 126 8.30 -17.82 10.86
CA THR A 126 8.30 -19.27 11.06
C THR A 126 6.90 -19.86 10.86
N ALA A 127 5.86 -19.21 11.39
CA ALA A 127 4.48 -19.65 11.21
C ALA A 127 4.03 -19.53 9.73
N PHE A 128 4.43 -18.46 9.03
CA PHE A 128 4.21 -18.32 7.60
C PHE A 128 4.90 -19.43 6.80
N GLY A 129 6.18 -19.71 7.09
CA GLY A 129 6.92 -20.80 6.46
C GLY A 129 6.26 -22.16 6.70
N LEU A 130 5.74 -22.40 7.90
CA LEU A 130 5.00 -23.62 8.23
C LEU A 130 3.70 -23.74 7.44
N CYS A 131 2.98 -22.62 7.22
CA CYS A 131 1.80 -22.60 6.35
C CYS A 131 2.12 -22.83 4.87
N LEU A 132 3.33 -22.52 4.40
CA LEU A 132 3.75 -22.82 3.02
C LEU A 132 4.21 -24.26 2.82
N LEU A 133 4.53 -24.99 3.89
CA LEU A 133 5.03 -26.35 3.82
C LEU A 133 4.06 -27.31 3.07
N PRO A 134 2.74 -27.31 3.33
CA PRO A 134 1.78 -28.14 2.60
C PRO A 134 1.68 -27.76 1.11
N VAL A 135 1.81 -26.46 0.79
CA VAL A 135 1.81 -25.97 -0.60
C VAL A 135 3.03 -26.50 -1.34
N LEU A 136 4.20 -26.42 -0.72
CA LEU A 136 5.45 -26.92 -1.28
C LEU A 136 5.40 -28.44 -1.47
N LEU A 137 4.93 -29.19 -0.46
CA LEU A 137 4.80 -30.65 -0.53
C LEU A 137 3.81 -31.10 -1.61
N TYR A 138 2.73 -30.34 -1.82
CA TYR A 138 1.77 -30.61 -2.89
C TYR A 138 2.41 -30.39 -4.27
N CYS A 139 3.10 -29.26 -4.47
CA CYS A 139 3.77 -28.95 -5.73
C CYS A 139 4.95 -29.88 -6.06
N LEU A 140 5.63 -30.44 -5.06
CA LEU A 140 6.77 -31.35 -5.24
C LEU A 140 6.34 -32.77 -5.65
N ARG A 141 5.08 -33.16 -5.45
CA ARG A 141 4.59 -34.49 -5.80
C ARG A 141 4.04 -34.52 -7.21
N ARG A 142 4.83 -35.10 -8.12
CA ARG A 142 4.52 -35.28 -9.55
C ARG A 142 3.20 -36.04 -9.81
N GLU A 143 2.76 -36.85 -8.86
CA GLU A 143 1.50 -37.62 -8.89
C GLU A 143 0.24 -36.73 -8.97
N HIS A 144 0.31 -35.48 -8.51
CA HIS A 144 -0.82 -34.55 -8.56
C HIS A 144 -0.97 -33.83 -9.91
N PHE A 145 -0.05 -34.07 -10.84
CA PHE A 145 -0.03 -33.48 -12.18
C PHE A 145 -0.13 -34.57 -13.27
N PRO A 146 -1.23 -35.35 -13.34
CA PRO A 146 -1.48 -36.24 -14.48
C PRO A 146 -1.76 -35.40 -15.75
N GLU A 147 -1.45 -35.93 -16.93
CA GLU A 147 -1.57 -35.23 -18.23
C GLU A 147 -3.01 -34.83 -18.62
N ALA A 148 -4.02 -35.20 -17.82
CA ALA A 148 -5.42 -34.96 -18.12
C ALA A 148 -5.91 -33.62 -17.55
N GLY A 149 -6.32 -32.72 -18.45
CA GLY A 149 -7.17 -31.56 -18.18
C GLY A 149 -6.57 -30.48 -17.28
N LEU A 150 -5.93 -29.47 -17.89
CA LEU A 150 -5.36 -28.29 -17.22
C LEU A 150 -6.33 -27.61 -16.24
N GLU A 151 -7.64 -27.56 -16.55
CA GLU A 151 -8.65 -26.91 -15.72
C GLU A 151 -8.88 -27.62 -14.38
N ALA A 152 -8.99 -28.94 -14.39
CA ALA A 152 -9.17 -29.74 -13.17
C ALA A 152 -7.89 -29.72 -12.30
N MET A 153 -6.73 -29.65 -12.95
CA MET A 153 -5.44 -29.51 -12.28
C MET A 153 -5.31 -28.14 -11.58
N ILE A 154 -5.66 -27.04 -12.26
CA ILE A 154 -5.64 -25.70 -11.66
C ILE A 154 -6.68 -25.59 -10.54
N ALA A 155 -7.88 -26.15 -10.72
CA ALA A 155 -8.93 -26.11 -9.70
C ALA A 155 -8.56 -26.90 -8.44
N SER A 156 -7.99 -28.10 -8.59
CA SER A 156 -7.55 -28.93 -7.46
C SER A 156 -6.33 -28.34 -6.74
N LEU A 157 -5.37 -27.79 -7.49
CA LEU A 157 -4.26 -27.00 -6.94
C LEU A 157 -4.78 -25.82 -6.13
N ALA A 158 -5.62 -24.98 -6.74
CA ALA A 158 -6.23 -23.81 -6.11
C ALA A 158 -6.94 -24.16 -4.80
N LEU A 159 -7.89 -25.11 -4.83
CA LEU A 159 -8.68 -25.48 -3.65
C LEU A 159 -7.82 -26.00 -2.50
N ARG A 160 -6.69 -26.63 -2.80
CA ARG A 160 -5.80 -27.20 -1.79
C ARG A 160 -4.73 -26.22 -1.33
N THR A 161 -4.23 -25.31 -2.17
CA THR A 161 -3.17 -24.35 -1.80
C THR A 161 -3.72 -23.03 -1.26
N PHE A 162 -4.85 -22.54 -1.76
CA PHE A 162 -5.40 -21.23 -1.35
C PHE A 162 -5.67 -21.09 0.15
N PRO A 163 -6.26 -22.08 0.85
CA PRO A 163 -6.50 -21.95 2.29
C PRO A 163 -5.21 -21.75 3.10
N TRP A 164 -4.12 -22.43 2.70
CA TRP A 164 -2.81 -22.32 3.35
C TRP A 164 -2.10 -21.00 3.03
N ILE A 165 -2.20 -20.54 1.78
CA ILE A 165 -1.68 -19.23 1.37
C ILE A 165 -2.43 -18.12 2.11
N LEU A 166 -3.75 -18.20 2.19
CA LEU A 166 -4.59 -17.25 2.90
C LEU A 166 -4.28 -17.26 4.40
N ALA A 167 -4.16 -18.43 5.02
CA ALA A 167 -3.77 -18.56 6.42
C ALA A 167 -2.38 -17.93 6.68
N GLY A 168 -1.41 -18.18 5.81
CA GLY A 168 -0.08 -17.56 5.89
C GLY A 168 -0.14 -16.04 5.78
N LEU A 169 -0.92 -15.50 4.84
CA LEU A 169 -1.12 -14.06 4.70
C LEU A 169 -1.77 -13.43 5.94
N LEU A 170 -2.76 -14.09 6.52
CA LEU A 170 -3.41 -13.63 7.75
C LEU A 170 -2.45 -13.62 8.94
N ILE A 171 -1.58 -14.63 9.05
CA ILE A 171 -0.54 -14.68 10.09
C ILE A 171 0.47 -13.53 9.92
N LEU A 172 0.94 -13.29 8.69
CA LEU A 172 1.84 -12.16 8.40
C LEU A 172 1.17 -10.82 8.67
N ALA A 173 -0.09 -10.64 8.27
CA ALA A 173 -0.85 -9.43 8.56
C ALA A 173 -1.01 -9.21 10.07
N GLY A 174 -1.34 -10.27 10.82
CA GLY A 174 -1.41 -10.24 12.28
C GLY A 174 -0.08 -9.86 12.93
N ALA A 175 1.03 -10.46 12.47
CA ALA A 175 2.38 -10.14 12.94
C ALA A 175 2.77 -8.68 12.63
N ALA A 176 2.46 -8.18 11.43
CA ALA A 176 2.71 -6.79 11.04
C ALA A 176 1.89 -5.80 11.87
N LEU A 177 0.62 -6.12 12.18
CA LEU A 177 -0.22 -5.31 13.05
C LEU A 177 0.28 -5.31 14.49
N ALA A 178 0.71 -6.46 15.01
CA ALA A 178 1.29 -6.58 16.35
C ALA A 178 2.62 -5.81 16.46
N GLU A 179 3.48 -5.91 15.45
CA GLU A 179 4.72 -5.14 15.35
C GLU A 179 4.43 -3.64 15.32
N ARG A 180 3.48 -3.18 14.50
CA ARG A 180 3.07 -1.76 14.47
C ARG A 180 2.60 -1.26 15.83
N ARG A 181 1.78 -2.05 16.55
CA ARG A 181 1.33 -1.71 17.91
C ARG A 181 2.51 -1.61 18.89
N SER A 182 3.49 -2.50 18.79
CA SER A 182 4.70 -2.42 19.63
C SER A 182 5.55 -1.19 19.30
N ILE A 183 5.74 -0.84 18.03
CA ILE A 183 6.48 0.38 17.62
C ILE A 183 5.81 1.64 18.17
N LEU A 184 4.47 1.71 18.14
CA LEU A 184 3.74 2.84 18.72
C LEU A 184 3.98 2.97 20.24
N ARG A 185 3.98 1.85 20.99
CA ARG A 185 4.33 1.85 22.41
C ARG A 185 5.77 2.29 22.66
N GLU A 186 6.70 1.91 21.78
CA GLU A 186 8.10 2.33 21.85
C GLU A 186 8.24 3.84 21.64
N ILE A 187 7.50 4.42 20.69
CA ILE A 187 7.43 5.87 20.45
C ILE A 187 6.90 6.60 21.70
N ASP A 188 5.84 6.11 22.32
CA ASP A 188 5.26 6.73 23.51
C ASP A 188 6.23 6.68 24.70
N ALA A 189 6.91 5.54 24.89
CA ALA A 189 7.96 5.40 25.90
C ALA A 189 9.15 6.33 25.64
N ALA A 190 9.61 6.44 24.38
CA ALA A 190 10.70 7.33 23.99
C ALA A 190 10.33 8.82 24.19
N LYS A 191 9.09 9.21 23.88
CA LYS A 191 8.58 10.57 24.14
C LYS A 191 8.55 10.88 25.63
N ALA A 192 8.13 9.92 26.46
CA ALA A 192 8.12 10.08 27.92
C ALA A 192 9.54 10.26 28.47
N GLN A 193 10.51 9.45 28.04
CA GLN A 193 11.91 9.57 28.43
C GLN A 193 12.52 10.90 28.01
N LEU A 194 12.28 11.33 26.76
CA LEU A 194 12.77 12.61 26.27
C LEU A 194 12.19 13.79 27.06
N LYS A 195 10.93 13.69 27.50
CA LYS A 195 10.30 14.72 28.36
C LYS A 195 10.94 14.74 29.75
N ALA A 196 11.24 13.58 30.32
CA ALA A 196 11.91 13.45 31.61
C ALA A 196 13.36 13.97 31.56
N GLU A 197 14.17 13.57 30.57
CA GLU A 197 15.54 14.09 30.38
C GLU A 197 15.55 15.62 30.19
N LYS A 198 14.59 16.16 29.43
CA LYS A 198 14.44 17.62 29.27
C LYS A 198 14.00 18.32 30.56
N GLY A 199 13.19 17.67 31.39
CA GLY A 199 12.79 18.17 32.71
C GLY A 199 13.98 18.20 33.66
N ALA A 200 14.67 17.07 33.82
CA ALA A 200 15.86 16.94 34.65
C ALA A 200 16.99 17.89 34.19
N ARG A 201 17.19 18.06 32.87
CA ARG A 201 18.15 19.03 32.33
C ARG A 201 17.77 20.48 32.61
N LYS A 202 16.47 20.81 32.70
CA LYS A 202 16.00 22.15 33.08
C LYS A 202 16.15 22.41 34.57
N GLU A 203 15.93 21.39 35.41
CA GLU A 203 16.11 21.47 36.86
C GLU A 203 17.60 21.56 37.25
N ALA A 204 18.46 20.77 36.59
CA ALA A 204 19.90 20.75 36.86
C ALA A 204 20.66 21.99 36.33
N ALA A 205 20.14 22.67 35.30
CA ALA A 205 20.82 23.80 34.69
C ALA A 205 20.47 25.16 35.34
N GLY A 206 19.48 25.23 36.24
CA GLY A 206 18.82 26.50 36.57
C GLY A 206 18.14 27.09 35.33
N GLU A 207 17.14 27.97 35.49
CA GLU A 207 16.40 28.51 34.34
C GLU A 207 17.36 29.27 33.39
N PRO A 208 17.69 28.76 32.19
CA PRO A 208 18.52 29.51 31.28
C PRO A 208 17.65 30.64 30.73
N SER A 209 18.09 31.89 30.97
CA SER A 209 17.59 33.10 30.32
C SER A 209 17.20 32.78 28.88
N ARG A 210 15.89 32.87 28.59
CA ARG A 210 15.34 32.68 27.25
C ARG A 210 15.84 33.83 26.38
N ARG A 211 17.00 33.64 25.75
CA ARG A 211 17.39 34.48 24.61
C ARG A 211 16.31 34.34 23.54
N PRO A 212 15.83 35.44 22.93
CA PRO A 212 14.74 35.39 21.97
C PRO A 212 15.22 34.73 20.67
N VAL A 213 15.06 33.42 20.57
CA VAL A 213 15.41 32.58 19.40
C VAL A 213 14.47 32.82 18.20
N ASN A 214 13.71 33.91 18.21
CA ASN A 214 12.70 34.22 17.21
C ASN A 214 13.33 34.76 15.93
N ALA A 215 14.36 35.61 16.03
CA ALA A 215 15.04 36.18 14.85
C ALA A 215 15.77 35.10 14.03
N ALA A 216 16.53 34.21 14.68
CA ALA A 216 17.24 33.13 13.99
C ALA A 216 16.29 32.11 13.34
N ARG A 217 15.14 31.82 13.97
CA ARG A 217 14.11 30.96 13.38
C ARG A 217 13.45 31.59 12.17
N VAL A 218 13.15 32.89 12.21
CA VAL A 218 12.58 33.62 11.08
C VAL A 218 13.57 33.66 9.91
N ILE A 219 14.85 33.93 10.17
CA ILE A 219 15.90 33.92 9.14
C ILE A 219 16.05 32.53 8.51
N LEU A 220 16.04 31.46 9.32
CA LEU A 220 16.11 30.09 8.83
C LEU A 220 14.88 29.72 7.98
N LEU A 221 13.69 30.18 8.38
CA LEU A 221 12.44 29.96 7.64
C LEU A 221 12.43 30.68 6.31
N LEU A 222 12.91 31.93 6.27
CA LEU A 222 13.05 32.70 5.04
C LEU A 222 14.08 32.08 4.09
N LEU A 223 15.21 31.59 4.62
CA LEU A 223 16.22 30.88 3.83
C LEU A 223 15.68 29.56 3.27
N ALA A 224 14.90 28.81 4.06
CA ALA A 224 14.26 27.58 3.61
C ALA A 224 13.23 27.84 2.50
N VAL A 225 12.41 28.88 2.63
CA VAL A 225 11.45 29.30 1.60
C VAL A 225 12.18 29.73 0.32
N LEU A 226 13.27 30.49 0.46
CA LEU A 226 14.10 30.89 -0.67
C LEU A 226 14.70 29.69 -1.40
N LEU A 227 15.23 28.70 -0.68
CA LEU A 227 15.79 27.48 -1.26
C LEU A 227 14.73 26.62 -1.97
N ILE A 228 13.50 26.58 -1.45
CA ILE A 228 12.37 25.91 -2.10
C ILE A 228 12.00 26.63 -3.41
N ILE A 229 11.92 27.96 -3.39
CA ILE A 229 11.64 28.77 -4.59
C ILE A 229 12.77 28.62 -5.61
N LEU A 230 14.03 28.63 -5.18
CA LEU A 230 15.17 28.42 -6.07
C LEU A 230 15.13 27.01 -6.68
N GLY A 231 14.79 25.99 -5.89
CA GLY A 231 14.65 24.60 -6.35
C GLY A 231 13.49 24.36 -7.32
N THR A 232 12.37 25.09 -7.17
CA THR A 232 11.26 25.03 -8.13
C THR A 232 11.57 25.76 -9.43
N VAL A 233 12.32 26.86 -9.37
CA VAL A 233 12.76 27.61 -10.56
C VAL A 233 13.88 26.85 -11.31
N ASN A 234 14.74 26.10 -10.62
CA ASN A 234 15.80 25.28 -11.23
C ASN A 234 15.32 24.01 -11.95
N GLY A 235 14.02 23.76 -12.05
CA GLY A 235 13.48 22.66 -12.86
C GLY A 235 13.57 21.26 -12.25
N SER A 236 14.14 21.09 -11.05
CA SER A 236 14.33 19.79 -10.39
C SER A 236 13.03 18.99 -10.22
N LEU A 237 11.88 19.66 -10.06
CA LEU A 237 10.58 19.01 -9.91
C LEU A 237 10.03 18.50 -11.25
N LYS A 238 10.38 19.17 -12.37
CA LYS A 238 10.02 18.73 -13.72
C LYS A 238 10.84 17.51 -14.14
N ASP A 239 12.11 17.44 -13.75
CA ASP A 239 12.97 16.28 -14.06
C ASP A 239 12.52 15.00 -13.36
N VAL A 240 12.06 15.10 -12.10
CA VAL A 240 11.50 13.95 -11.38
C VAL A 240 10.16 13.51 -12.00
N LEU A 241 9.33 14.46 -12.43
CA LEU A 241 8.06 14.18 -13.11
C LEU A 241 8.27 13.54 -14.49
N LEU A 242 9.21 14.07 -15.28
CA LEU A 242 9.61 13.51 -16.58
C LEU A 242 10.16 12.10 -16.41
N LYS A 243 10.98 11.85 -15.39
CA LYS A 243 11.53 10.52 -15.12
C LYS A 243 10.46 9.52 -14.71
N ALA A 244 9.47 9.94 -13.93
CA ALA A 244 8.32 9.10 -13.59
C ALA A 244 7.46 8.79 -14.82
N ILE A 245 7.20 9.77 -15.69
CA ILE A 245 6.45 9.56 -16.94
C ILE A 245 7.21 8.61 -17.87
N ASN A 246 8.53 8.78 -18.03
CA ASN A 246 9.34 7.94 -18.91
C ASN A 246 9.38 6.47 -18.47
N ILE A 247 9.48 6.23 -17.15
CA ILE A 247 9.39 4.86 -16.59
C ILE A 247 8.00 4.28 -16.87
N CYS A 248 6.93 5.07 -16.69
CA CYS A 248 5.57 4.61 -16.95
C CYS A 248 5.31 4.34 -18.45
N THR A 249 5.87 5.13 -19.36
CA THR A 249 5.73 4.91 -20.81
C THR A 249 6.59 3.75 -21.31
N GLU A 250 7.76 3.51 -20.73
CA GLU A 250 8.54 2.28 -20.97
C GLU A 250 7.79 1.03 -20.50
N CYS A 251 7.13 1.07 -19.34
CA CYS A 251 6.33 -0.06 -18.86
C CYS A 251 5.09 -0.39 -19.72
N VAL A 252 4.59 0.57 -20.50
CA VAL A 252 3.45 0.38 -21.43
C VAL A 252 3.93 0.18 -22.88
N GLY A 253 5.25 0.19 -23.12
CA GLY A 253 5.85 -0.07 -24.44
C GLY A 253 5.70 1.07 -25.45
N LEU A 254 5.53 2.31 -24.96
CA LEU A 254 5.45 3.53 -25.77
C LEU A 254 6.75 4.35 -25.78
N GLY A 255 7.75 3.94 -25.00
CA GLY A 255 9.09 4.52 -24.95
C GLY A 255 10.09 3.79 -25.84
#